data_AF-A0A3P7J1P9-F1
#
_entry.id   AF-A0A3P7J1P9-F1
#
_cell.length_a   1.000
_cell.length_b   1.000
_cell.length_c   1.000
_cell.angle_alpha   90.00
_cell.angle_beta   90.00
_cell.angle_gamma   90.00
#
_symmetry.space_group_name_H-M   'P 1'
#
loop_
_entity.id
_entity.type
_entity.pdbx_description
1 polymer ?
#
loop_
_entity_poly.entity_id
_entity_poly.type
_entity_poly.pdbx_seq_one_letter_code
_entity_poly.pdbx_strand_id
1 'polypeptide(L)'
;MIEQHPYSHSKYIAGHTDTIAGCVTTKSMEHWERLKMQQFSTGSALSPFDAALVARGLKTLPLRIDKISSNARAVANFLAKHPKVSKISFFLG
;
A
#
# COMPACT_ATOMS: atom_id res chain seq x y z
N MET A 1 4.41 -19.68 10.91
CA MET A 1 5.19 -18.41 11.09
C MET A 1 4.89 -17.35 10.02
N ILE A 2 4.08 -17.62 8.98
CA ILE A 2 3.58 -16.60 8.03
C ILE A 2 2.04 -16.58 8.11
N GLU A 3 1.49 -15.91 9.12
CA GLU A 3 0.04 -15.69 9.23
C GLU A 3 -0.32 -14.20 9.43
N GLN A 4 0.68 -13.33 9.32
CA GLN A 4 0.54 -11.88 9.42
C GLN A 4 1.05 -11.23 8.14
N HIS A 5 0.31 -10.27 7.62
CA HIS A 5 0.65 -9.55 6.40
C HIS A 5 0.75 -8.05 6.70
N PRO A 6 1.98 -7.49 6.77
CA PRO A 6 2.18 -6.07 6.97
C PRO A 6 1.98 -5.28 5.67
N TYR A 7 1.38 -4.10 5.77
CA TYR A 7 1.16 -3.17 4.67
C TYR A 7 1.52 -1.75 5.08
N SER A 8 2.21 -1.02 4.19
CA SER A 8 2.38 0.43 4.32
C SER A 8 1.17 1.12 3.70
N HIS A 9 0.27 1.63 4.56
CA HIS A 9 -0.86 2.42 4.10
C HIS A 9 -0.47 3.80 3.55
N SER A 10 0.71 4.33 3.92
CA SER A 10 1.24 5.60 3.39
C SER A 10 1.43 5.65 1.87
N LYS A 11 1.39 4.50 1.18
CA LYS A 11 1.63 4.39 -0.27
C LYS A 11 0.31 4.38 -1.02
N TYR A 12 0.04 3.35 -1.81
CA TYR A 12 -1.13 3.29 -2.67
C TYR A 12 -2.45 3.35 -1.90
N ILE A 13 -2.51 2.81 -0.68
CA ILE A 13 -3.75 2.77 0.12
C ILE A 13 -4.25 4.18 0.46
N ALA A 14 -3.45 4.98 1.16
CA ALA A 14 -3.76 6.38 1.39
C ALA A 14 -3.74 7.16 0.06
N GLY A 15 -2.68 7.03 -0.72
CA GLY A 15 -2.62 7.46 -2.12
C GLY A 15 -2.54 8.96 -2.38
N HIS A 16 -2.52 9.80 -1.33
CA HIS A 16 -2.58 11.26 -1.44
C HIS A 16 -1.34 11.98 -0.88
N THR A 17 -0.30 11.24 -0.47
CA THR A 17 0.98 11.80 0.01
C THR A 17 0.84 12.75 1.22
N ASP A 18 -0.21 12.58 2.02
CA ASP A 18 -0.56 13.48 3.13
C ASP A 18 -0.72 12.76 4.48
N THR A 19 -0.40 11.47 4.55
CA THR A 19 -0.48 10.69 5.79
C THR A 19 0.54 9.54 5.80
N ILE A 20 1.00 9.18 7.00
CA ILE A 20 1.85 8.01 7.26
C ILE A 20 1.04 7.02 8.08
N ALA A 21 0.83 5.81 7.55
CA ALA A 21 0.03 4.80 8.21
C ALA A 21 0.54 3.38 7.91
N GLY A 22 0.40 2.49 8.89
CA GLY A 22 0.70 1.06 8.77
C GLY A 22 -0.54 0.21 9.05
N CYS A 23 -0.54 -1.03 8.56
CA CYS A 23 -1.56 -2.02 8.82
C CYS A 23 -0.94 -3.41 8.90
N VAL A 24 -1.46 -4.26 9.78
CA VAL A 24 -1.14 -5.67 9.81
C VAL A 24 -2.46 -6.43 9.79
N THR A 25 -2.60 -7.37 8.85
CA THR A 25 -3.77 -8.25 8.79
C THR A 25 -3.37 -9.68 9.13
N THR A 26 -4.31 -10.43 9.71
CA THR A 26 -4.12 -11.86 10.00
C THR A 26 -5.45 -12.59 9.85
N LYS A 27 -5.39 -13.89 9.54
CA LYS A 27 -6.55 -14.77 9.47
C LYS A 27 -6.86 -15.48 10.80
N SER A 28 -5.95 -15.44 11.76
CA SER A 28 -6.08 -16.13 13.05
C SER A 28 -6.50 -15.15 14.14
N MET A 29 -7.53 -15.51 14.90
CA MET A 29 -7.97 -14.71 16.05
C MET A 29 -6.91 -14.68 17.16
N GLU A 30 -6.20 -15.78 17.38
CA GLU A 30 -5.08 -15.83 18.33
C GLU A 30 -3.99 -14.80 17.96
N HIS A 31 -3.62 -14.76 16.67
CA HIS A 31 -2.66 -13.77 16.19
C HIS A 31 -3.20 -12.34 16.29
N TRP A 32 -4.50 -12.14 16.05
CA TRP A 32 -5.13 -10.83 16.18
C TRP A 32 -5.10 -10.31 17.62
N GLU A 33 -5.41 -11.15 18.60
CA GLU A 33 -5.36 -10.80 20.03
C GLU A 33 -3.95 -10.38 20.44
N ARG A 34 -2.93 -11.14 20.01
CA ARG A 34 -1.52 -10.81 20.25
C ARG A 34 -1.12 -9.48 19.62
N LEU A 35 -1.52 -9.24 18.36
CA LEU A 35 -1.25 -7.98 17.66
C LEU A 35 -1.93 -6.79 18.35
N LYS A 36 -3.17 -6.96 18.82
CA LYS A 36 -3.91 -5.92 19.55
C LYS A 36 -3.24 -5.57 20.87
N MET A 37 -2.80 -6.58 21.63
CA MET A 37 -2.05 -6.38 22.86
C MET A 37 -0.73 -5.66 22.59
N GLN A 38 0.00 -6.02 21.54
CA GLN A 38 1.24 -5.34 21.14
C GLN A 38 0.99 -3.88 20.71
N GLN A 39 -0.06 -3.61 19.94
CA GLN A 39 -0.43 -2.25 19.56
C GLN A 39 -0.70 -1.40 20.80
N PHE A 40 -1.47 -1.95 21.75
CA PHE A 40 -1.81 -1.27 22.99
C PHE A 40 -0.58 -1.01 23.86
N SER A 41 0.26 -2.02 24.10
CA SER A 41 1.43 -1.90 25.00
C SER A 41 2.53 -1.00 24.44
N THR A 42 2.68 -0.93 23.11
CA THR A 42 3.67 -0.07 22.46
C THR A 42 3.15 1.33 22.16
N GLY A 43 1.84 1.58 22.28
CA GLY A 43 1.22 2.85 21.90
C GLY A 43 1.21 3.10 20.38
N SER A 44 1.40 2.07 19.56
CA SER A 44 1.52 2.19 18.09
C SER A 44 0.16 2.34 17.39
N ALA A 45 -0.80 3.02 18.01
CA ALA A 45 -2.11 3.29 17.42
C ALA A 45 -2.03 4.42 16.38
N LEU A 46 -2.83 4.32 15.32
CA LEU A 46 -2.93 5.39 14.31
C LEU A 46 -3.81 6.53 14.84
N SER A 47 -3.44 7.78 14.56
CA SER A 47 -4.29 8.94 14.85
C SER A 47 -5.66 8.80 14.17
N PRO A 48 -6.77 9.18 14.83
CA PRO A 48 -8.11 9.18 14.20
C PRO A 48 -8.18 10.04 12.93
N PHE A 49 -7.43 11.13 12.89
CA PHE A 49 -7.36 12.01 11.72
C PHE A 49 -6.67 11.29 10.55
N ASP A 50 -5.51 10.66 10.78
CA ASP A 50 -4.82 9.87 9.75
C ASP A 50 -5.67 8.68 9.29
N ALA A 51 -6.41 8.03 10.20
CA ALA A 51 -7.35 6.98 9.85
C ALA A 51 -8.45 7.49 8.89
N ALA A 52 -8.96 8.71 9.10
CA ALA A 52 -9.92 9.33 8.19
C ALA A 52 -9.32 9.64 6.81
N LEU A 53 -8.06 10.09 6.75
CA LEU A 53 -7.34 10.32 5.49
C LEU A 53 -7.11 9.01 4.72
N VAL A 54 -6.73 7.93 5.42
CA VAL A 54 -6.63 6.59 4.84
C VAL A 54 -7.99 6.13 4.31
N ALA A 55 -9.07 6.28 5.08
CA ALA A 55 -10.42 5.91 4.66
C ALA A 55 -10.90 6.70 3.44
N ARG A 56 -10.56 7.99 3.34
CA ARG A 56 -10.78 8.81 2.14
C ARG A 56 -10.02 8.23 0.93
N GLY A 57 -8.75 7.85 1.13
CA GLY A 57 -7.90 7.24 0.11
C GLY A 57 -8.45 5.94 -0.49
N LEU A 58 -9.02 5.08 0.37
CA LEU A 58 -9.58 3.79 -0.02
C LEU A 58 -10.71 3.91 -1.04
N LYS A 59 -11.55 4.96 -0.95
CA LYS A 59 -12.69 5.15 -1.85
C LYS A 59 -12.31 5.27 -3.32
N THR A 60 -11.13 5.79 -3.62
CA THR A 60 -10.63 5.97 -4.99
C THR A 60 -9.55 4.97 -5.36
N LEU A 61 -9.20 4.04 -4.47
CA LEU A 61 -8.11 3.09 -4.68
C LEU A 61 -8.25 2.28 -5.98
N PRO A 62 -9.40 1.68 -6.33
CA PRO A 62 -9.52 0.90 -7.56
C PRO A 62 -9.21 1.74 -8.81
N LEU A 63 -9.83 2.92 -8.92
CA LEU A 63 -9.63 3.85 -10.04
C LEU A 63 -8.17 4.30 -10.15
N ARG A 64 -7.51 4.56 -9.01
CA ARG A 64 -6.10 4.97 -8.99
C ARG A 64 -5.20 3.82 -9.42
N ILE A 65 -5.41 2.60 -8.94
CA ILE A 65 -4.59 1.44 -9.32
C ILE A 65 -4.72 1.13 -10.81
N ASP A 66 -5.93 1.19 -11.37
CA ASP A 66 -6.14 1.01 -12.81
C ASP A 66 -5.39 2.06 -13.63
N LYS A 67 -5.47 3.33 -13.20
CA LYS A 67 -4.80 4.43 -13.90
C LYS A 67 -3.28 4.37 -13.75
N ILE A 68 -2.76 4.05 -12.55
CA ILE A 68 -1.34 3.84 -12.29
C ILE A 68 -0.80 2.71 -13.15
N SER A 69 -1.54 1.59 -13.24
CA SER A 69 -1.12 0.40 -14.00
C SER A 69 -1.09 0.68 -15.51
N SER A 70 -2.12 1.32 -16.06
CA SER A 70 -2.17 1.70 -17.47
C SER A 70 -1.08 2.73 -17.84
N ASN A 71 -0.86 3.74 -16.99
CA ASN A 71 0.20 4.72 -17.21
C ASN A 71 1.59 4.08 -17.12
N ALA A 72 1.85 3.22 -16.12
CA ALA A 72 3.12 2.54 -15.97
C ALA A 72 3.42 1.64 -17.19
N ARG A 73 2.41 0.95 -17.72
CA ARG A 73 2.53 0.16 -18.95
C ARG A 73 2.88 1.02 -20.16
N ALA A 74 2.24 2.18 -20.31
CA ALA A 74 2.55 3.12 -21.38
C ALA A 74 4.00 3.64 -21.29
N VAL A 75 4.45 4.01 -20.08
CA VAL A 75 5.83 4.45 -19.83
C VAL A 75 6.83 3.33 -20.11
N ALA A 76 6.56 2.10 -19.65
CA ALA A 76 7.42 0.95 -19.92
C ALA A 76 7.55 0.69 -21.44
N ASN A 77 6.43 0.72 -22.17
CA ASN A 77 6.43 0.55 -23.63
C ASN A 77 7.18 1.66 -24.36
N PHE A 78 7.09 2.90 -23.88
CA PHE A 78 7.84 4.04 -24.42
C PHE A 78 9.34 3.86 -24.20
N LEU A 79 9.75 3.57 -22.96
CA LEU A 79 11.15 3.38 -22.60
C LEU A 79 11.76 2.17 -23.32
N ALA A 80 10.98 1.12 -23.61
CA ALA A 80 11.46 -0.08 -24.29
C ALA A 80 11.96 0.18 -25.71
N LYS A 81 11.50 1.28 -26.32
CA LYS A 81 11.90 1.70 -27.67
C LYS A 81 12.99 2.77 -27.64
N HIS A 82 13.39 3.25 -26.47
CA HIS A 82 14.29 4.39 -26.36
C HIS A 82 15.76 3.93 -26.46
N PRO A 83 16.55 4.43 -27.44
CA PRO A 83 17.89 3.90 -27.72
C PRO A 83 18.91 4.08 -26.59
N LYS A 84 18.65 4.99 -25.63
CA LYS A 84 19.50 5.19 -24.43
C LYS A 84 19.11 4.30 -23.23
N VAL A 85 18.08 3.47 -23.34
CA VAL A 85 17.64 2.61 -22.23
C VAL A 85 18.19 1.20 -22.46
N SER A 86 19.05 0.74 -21.55
CA SER A 86 19.68 -0.58 -21.65
C SER A 86 18.84 -1.72 -21.09
N LYS A 87 17.97 -1.45 -20.11
CA LYS A 87 17.13 -2.47 -19.46
C LYS A 87 15.90 -1.85 -18.81
N ILE A 88 14.80 -2.60 -18.80
CA ILE A 88 13.56 -2.27 -18.08
C ILE A 88 13.23 -3.43 -17.15
N SER A 89 12.84 -3.09 -15.92
CA SER A 89 12.30 -4.03 -14.93
C SER A 89 10.87 -3.65 -14.60
N PHE A 90 9.92 -4.19 -15.36
CA PHE A 90 8.50 -3.97 -15.19
C PHE A 90 7.76 -5.29 -15.40
N PHE A 91 6.84 -5.64 -14.49
CA PHE A 91 6.08 -6.89 -14.59
C PHE A 91 4.82 -6.65 -15.42
N LEU A 92 4.72 -7.35 -16.55
CA LEU A 92 3.54 -7.41 -17.41
C LEU A 92 2.70 -8.63 -17.00
N GLY A 93 1.93 -8.47 -15.93
CA GLY A 93 0.76 -9.31 -15.65
C GLY A 93 -0.49 -8.65 -16.22
#